data_AF-A0ABD2NAY5-F1
#
_entry.id   AF-A0ABD2NAY5-F1
#
_cell.length_a   1.000
_cell.length_b   1.000
_cell.length_c   1.000
_cell.angle_alpha   90.00
_cell.angle_beta   90.00
_cell.angle_gamma   90.00
#
_symmetry.space_group_name_H-M   'P 1'
#
loop_
_entity.id
_entity.type
_entity.pdbx_description
1 polymer ?
#
loop_
_entity_poly.entity_id
_entity_poly.type
_entity_poly.pdbx_seq_one_letter_code
_entity_poly.pdbx_strand_id
1 'polypeptide(L)'
;MWKLQYLNSQYLKYKLVVLRICVHFLLLSALFEAYFRSPIEKGIEPVKSLENPPSKRVVLFIIDGLRADTIFGVNGNRTPFLTSIRNTRATWGISVATFPTESRTGHAAIISGIHEDASAVFNSFYSFSEKFDSVLNRSRNIWLIASAHMIDIFKFLSGKNKRINSYSFSWDEDQTMIKGDKWVFDTLKKVLEEKKNYSALYEGQSVFLMSLATIDLIGHNFGPNSKEIIIPLKFIDENIEILESMFQKVFGDESTTFILTSDHGMTKNKSHGAGTNDEIYTPIICWGAGIAFNQYPKDIQQIDIAPLISSLLGLEFPVNSLGKIPYNYLNMSKFDKKQLVLNNILQIYRTLQLKQENMIKSTFFCKSYFPKQKISSIWNKSCIDEDFQHYENLYAQIFEAMKSCDYCMKVNILTPVCIGYSLWIFYMITDLLQTEINSDIHCSKFLEILICFYNF
;
A
#
# COMPACT_ATOMS: atom_id res chain seq x y z
N MET A 1 -1.26 33.16 -58.29
CA MET A 1 -0.63 31.84 -58.04
C MET A 1 0.40 31.86 -56.90
N TRP A 2 1.38 32.75 -56.90
CA TRP A 2 2.47 32.79 -55.89
C TRP A 2 2.01 32.95 -54.42
N LYS A 3 1.04 33.83 -54.14
CA LYS A 3 0.45 34.01 -52.78
C LYS A 3 -0.26 32.75 -52.25
N LEU A 4 -0.91 31.99 -53.12
CA LEU A 4 -1.62 30.74 -52.75
C LEU A 4 -0.63 29.61 -52.44
N GLN A 5 0.48 29.50 -53.18
CA GLN A 5 1.55 28.55 -52.89
C GLN A 5 2.30 28.88 -51.59
N TYR A 6 2.55 30.17 -51.31
CA TYR A 6 3.17 30.61 -50.06
C TYR A 6 2.29 30.34 -48.83
N LEU A 7 0.99 30.63 -48.93
CA LEU A 7 0.02 30.33 -47.86
C LEU A 7 -0.15 28.83 -47.64
N ASN A 8 -0.18 28.01 -48.70
CA ASN A 8 -0.18 26.54 -48.57
C ASN A 8 1.10 26.01 -47.91
N SER A 9 2.26 26.60 -48.22
CA SER A 9 3.55 26.26 -47.60
C SER A 9 3.57 26.57 -46.10
N GLN A 10 3.10 27.76 -45.70
CA GLN A 10 3.00 28.09 -44.27
C GLN A 10 1.98 27.21 -43.54
N TYR A 11 0.82 26.95 -44.15
CA TYR A 11 -0.20 26.08 -43.56
C TYR A 11 0.28 24.64 -43.36
N LEU A 12 1.09 24.12 -44.29
CA LEU A 12 1.75 22.82 -44.17
C LEU A 12 2.76 22.80 -43.01
N LYS A 13 3.54 23.88 -42.83
CA LYS A 13 4.46 24.03 -41.69
C LYS A 13 3.72 24.02 -40.34
N TYR A 14 2.61 24.73 -40.22
CA TYR A 14 1.80 24.71 -39.00
C TYR A 14 1.21 23.33 -38.69
N LYS A 15 0.69 22.61 -39.70
CA LYS A 15 0.21 21.23 -39.53
C LYS A 15 1.31 20.28 -39.05
N LEU A 16 2.52 20.43 -39.58
CA LEU A 16 3.67 19.65 -39.12
C LEU A 16 4.01 19.99 -37.67
N VAL A 17 4.08 21.26 -37.28
CA VAL A 17 4.34 21.64 -35.87
C VAL A 17 3.30 21.06 -34.91
N VAL A 18 2.01 21.13 -35.24
CA VAL A 18 0.95 20.54 -34.42
C VAL A 18 1.11 19.03 -34.33
N LEU A 19 1.35 18.34 -35.45
CA LEU A 19 1.60 16.89 -35.47
C LEU A 19 2.81 16.52 -34.61
N ARG A 20 3.90 17.30 -34.66
CA ARG A 20 5.11 17.11 -33.84
C ARG A 20 4.78 17.17 -32.36
N ILE A 21 4.04 18.20 -31.94
CA ILE A 21 3.59 18.36 -30.55
C ILE A 21 2.73 17.15 -30.13
N CYS A 22 1.77 16.73 -30.96
CA CYS A 22 0.94 15.56 -30.68
C CYS A 22 1.75 14.27 -30.53
N VAL A 23 2.76 14.03 -31.37
CA VAL A 23 3.62 12.85 -31.27
C VAL A 23 4.43 12.85 -29.97
N HIS A 24 4.96 14.00 -29.54
CA HIS A 24 5.69 14.08 -28.26
C HIS A 24 4.76 13.86 -27.07
N PHE A 25 3.55 14.42 -27.10
CA PHE A 25 2.55 14.13 -26.07
C PHE A 25 2.20 12.65 -26.03
N LEU A 26 2.05 11.99 -27.19
CA LEU A 26 1.77 10.56 -27.25
C LEU A 26 2.92 9.71 -26.70
N LEU A 27 4.17 10.01 -27.06
CA LEU A 27 5.36 9.31 -26.54
C LEU A 27 5.53 9.53 -25.03
N LEU A 28 5.29 10.75 -24.55
CA LEU A 28 5.32 11.07 -23.13
C LEU A 28 4.22 10.30 -22.38
N SER A 29 2.98 10.34 -22.87
CA SER A 29 1.87 9.57 -22.26
C SER A 29 2.15 8.07 -22.22
N ALA A 30 2.82 7.51 -23.22
CA ALA A 30 3.22 6.10 -23.23
C ALA A 30 4.29 5.79 -22.17
N LEU A 31 5.26 6.69 -21.93
CA LEU A 31 6.20 6.56 -20.81
C LEU A 31 5.46 6.58 -19.47
N PHE A 32 4.48 7.49 -19.32
CA PHE A 32 3.66 7.53 -18.12
C PHE A 32 2.90 6.21 -17.91
N GLU A 33 2.27 5.67 -18.94
CA GLU A 33 1.58 4.36 -18.86
C GLU A 33 2.54 3.21 -18.50
N ALA A 34 3.78 3.23 -19.00
CA ALA A 34 4.77 2.17 -18.71
C ALA A 34 5.23 2.15 -17.25
N TYR A 35 5.41 3.34 -16.65
CA TYR A 35 5.99 3.48 -15.31
C TYR A 35 4.96 3.75 -14.22
N PHE A 36 3.77 4.23 -14.57
CA PHE A 36 2.76 4.68 -13.61
C PHE A 36 1.42 3.95 -13.74
N ARG A 37 1.44 2.72 -14.27
CA ARG A 37 0.26 1.86 -14.34
C ARG A 37 -0.26 1.56 -12.93
N SER A 38 -1.57 1.55 -12.78
CA SER A 38 -2.20 1.14 -11.52
C SER A 38 -1.90 -0.34 -11.20
N PRO A 39 -1.58 -0.67 -9.93
CA PRO A 39 -1.44 -2.05 -9.47
C PRO A 39 -2.80 -2.75 -9.27
N ILE A 40 -3.93 -2.04 -9.41
CA ILE A 40 -5.27 -2.55 -9.11
C ILE A 40 -5.87 -3.26 -10.32
N GLU A 41 -6.06 -4.58 -10.18
CA GLU A 41 -6.78 -5.38 -11.16
C GLU A 41 -8.28 -5.49 -10.79
N LYS A 42 -9.15 -5.57 -11.79
CA LYS A 42 -10.63 -5.58 -11.64
C LYS A 42 -11.22 -6.91 -12.10
N GLY A 43 -12.27 -7.39 -11.41
CA GLY A 43 -12.98 -8.62 -11.78
C GLY A 43 -12.36 -9.89 -11.18
N ILE A 44 -11.52 -9.76 -10.16
CA ILE A 44 -11.01 -10.90 -9.39
C ILE A 44 -12.06 -11.34 -8.38
N GLU A 45 -12.40 -12.63 -8.41
CA GLU A 45 -13.28 -13.23 -7.41
C GLU A 45 -12.54 -13.39 -6.07
N PRO A 46 -13.14 -12.97 -4.95
CA PRO A 46 -12.54 -13.11 -3.63
C PRO A 46 -12.47 -14.59 -3.18
N VAL A 47 -11.50 -14.88 -2.32
CA VAL A 47 -11.37 -16.16 -1.60
C VAL A 47 -11.62 -15.92 -0.12
N LYS A 48 -12.52 -16.70 0.47
CA LYS A 48 -12.76 -16.73 1.91
C LYS A 48 -11.50 -17.19 2.66
N SER A 49 -11.11 -16.51 3.73
CA SER A 49 -9.94 -16.94 4.52
C SER A 49 -10.24 -18.24 5.27
N LEU A 50 -11.20 -18.20 6.20
CA LEU A 50 -11.56 -19.30 7.08
C LEU A 50 -13.07 -19.27 7.36
N GLU A 51 -13.66 -20.45 7.54
CA GLU A 51 -15.08 -20.60 7.91
C GLU A 51 -15.34 -20.21 9.37
N ASN A 52 -14.47 -20.66 10.28
CA ASN A 52 -14.59 -20.47 11.72
C ASN A 52 -13.46 -19.58 12.24
N PRO A 53 -13.63 -18.25 12.21
CA PRO A 53 -12.59 -17.33 12.66
C PRO A 53 -12.45 -17.28 14.19
N PRO A 54 -11.24 -17.05 14.70
CA PRO A 54 -11.01 -16.94 16.14
C PRO A 54 -11.51 -15.61 16.74
N SER A 55 -11.67 -14.55 15.94
CA SER A 55 -12.14 -13.24 16.41
C SER A 55 -13.50 -12.88 15.81
N LYS A 56 -14.32 -12.17 16.59
CA LYS A 56 -15.50 -11.46 16.09
C LYS A 56 -15.20 -10.01 15.76
N ARG A 57 -14.14 -9.44 16.34
CA ARG A 57 -13.74 -8.06 16.15
C ARG A 57 -12.24 -7.84 16.21
N VAL A 58 -11.74 -6.93 15.39
CA VAL A 58 -10.35 -6.46 15.38
C VAL A 58 -10.35 -4.98 15.73
N VAL A 59 -9.46 -4.58 16.65
CA VAL A 59 -9.16 -3.20 16.99
C VAL A 59 -7.75 -2.91 16.47
N LEU A 60 -7.67 -2.04 15.46
CA LEU A 60 -6.46 -1.67 14.76
C LEU A 60 -6.06 -0.24 15.17
N PHE A 61 -4.96 -0.14 15.92
CA PHE A 61 -4.30 1.11 16.25
C PHE A 61 -3.18 1.37 15.25
N ILE A 62 -3.32 2.43 14.45
CA ILE A 62 -2.26 2.91 13.57
C ILE A 62 -1.72 4.19 14.19
N ILE A 63 -0.49 4.13 14.72
CA ILE A 63 0.20 5.29 15.28
C ILE A 63 1.10 5.86 14.19
N ASP A 64 0.68 6.97 13.60
CA ASP A 64 1.34 7.63 12.47
C ASP A 64 2.79 8.01 12.83
N GLY A 65 3.73 7.76 11.92
CA GLY A 65 5.15 8.13 12.07
C GLY A 65 5.93 7.38 13.17
N LEU A 66 5.38 6.32 13.77
CA LEU A 66 6.01 5.59 14.87
C LEU A 66 7.06 4.58 14.36
N ARG A 67 8.33 4.87 14.66
CA ARG A 67 9.45 3.93 14.43
C ARG A 67 9.44 2.74 15.40
N ALA A 68 9.89 1.58 14.93
CA ALA A 68 10.01 0.38 15.76
C ALA A 68 10.99 0.56 16.93
N ASP A 69 12.12 1.24 16.71
CA ASP A 69 13.14 1.47 17.73
C ASP A 69 12.68 2.41 18.87
N THR A 70 11.66 3.23 18.64
CA THR A 70 11.03 4.07 19.66
C THR A 70 10.42 3.25 20.80
N ILE A 71 9.83 2.08 20.48
CA ILE A 71 9.17 1.21 21.48
C ILE A 71 9.93 -0.10 21.76
N PHE A 72 10.80 -0.54 20.86
CA PHE A 72 11.60 -1.77 21.04
C PHE A 72 13.05 -1.49 21.45
N GLY A 73 13.51 -0.25 21.36
CA GLY A 73 14.89 0.13 21.61
C GLY A 73 15.29 0.15 23.09
N VAL A 74 16.58 0.43 23.31
CA VAL A 74 17.28 0.35 24.62
C VAL A 74 16.82 1.43 25.61
N ASN A 75 16.14 2.47 25.13
CA ASN A 75 15.64 3.58 25.95
C ASN A 75 14.37 3.17 26.73
N GLY A 76 14.59 2.36 27.77
CA GLY A 76 13.74 2.07 28.93
C GLY A 76 12.25 2.38 28.81
N ASN A 77 11.47 1.34 28.50
CA ASN A 77 10.05 1.18 28.83
C ASN A 77 9.16 2.43 28.75
N ARG A 78 9.19 3.16 27.62
CA ARG A 78 8.29 4.29 27.36
C ARG A 78 6.82 3.87 27.26
N THR A 79 6.59 2.57 27.07
CA THR A 79 5.27 1.93 26.93
C THR A 79 5.18 0.70 27.86
N PRO A 80 5.02 0.90 29.19
CA PRO A 80 4.91 -0.17 30.17
C PRO A 80 3.88 -1.25 29.84
N PHE A 81 2.70 -0.84 29.39
CA PHE A 81 1.62 -1.78 29.09
C PHE A 81 1.94 -2.60 27.84
N LEU A 82 2.32 -1.97 26.72
CA LEU A 82 2.72 -2.69 25.51
C LEU A 82 3.94 -3.60 25.74
N THR A 83 4.88 -3.18 26.58
CA THR A 83 6.03 -4.01 26.98
C THR A 83 5.59 -5.23 27.79
N SER A 84 4.66 -5.05 28.73
CA SER A 84 4.06 -6.16 29.48
C SER A 84 3.37 -7.15 28.54
N ILE A 85 2.57 -6.67 27.59
CA ILE A 85 1.89 -7.50 26.58
C ILE A 85 2.90 -8.32 25.77
N ARG A 86 3.95 -7.68 25.24
CA ARG A 86 5.00 -8.36 24.46
C ARG A 86 5.66 -9.50 25.22
N ASN A 87 5.86 -9.33 26.51
CA ASN A 87 6.54 -10.31 27.35
C ASN A 87 5.62 -11.45 27.82
N THR A 88 4.30 -11.31 27.68
CA THR A 88 3.34 -12.25 28.32
C THR A 88 2.37 -12.92 27.35
N ARG A 89 1.86 -12.21 26.34
CA ARG A 89 0.69 -12.68 25.57
C ARG A 89 0.55 -12.12 24.14
N ALA A 90 1.59 -11.54 23.58
CA ALA A 90 1.59 -11.05 22.20
C ALA A 90 2.50 -11.85 21.27
N THR A 91 2.23 -11.72 19.98
CA THR A 91 3.24 -11.82 18.93
C THR A 91 3.60 -10.41 18.49
N TRP A 92 4.87 -10.13 18.34
CA TRP A 92 5.38 -8.81 17.99
C TRP A 92 6.58 -8.92 17.05
N GLY A 93 6.94 -7.83 16.39
CA GLY A 93 8.06 -7.79 15.45
C GLY A 93 8.13 -6.44 14.74
N ILE A 94 9.02 -6.36 13.76
CA ILE A 94 9.09 -5.25 12.81
C ILE A 94 8.12 -5.53 11.66
N SER A 95 7.25 -4.57 11.38
CA SER A 95 6.48 -4.49 10.14
C SER A 95 7.30 -3.64 9.16
N VAL A 96 7.71 -4.22 8.03
CA VAL A 96 8.51 -3.52 7.03
C VAL A 96 7.58 -2.83 6.03
N ALA A 97 7.50 -1.51 6.09
CA ALA A 97 6.79 -0.68 5.12
C ALA A 97 7.56 -0.61 3.78
N THR A 98 6.88 -0.19 2.72
CA THR A 98 7.49 -0.04 1.38
C THR A 98 7.43 1.39 0.90
N PHE A 99 8.39 1.77 0.06
CA PHE A 99 8.38 3.07 -0.62
C PHE A 99 7.14 3.23 -1.52
N PRO A 100 6.57 4.44 -1.64
CA PRO A 100 6.88 5.63 -0.83
C PRO A 100 6.36 5.49 0.60
N THR A 101 7.05 6.05 1.58
CA THR A 101 6.71 5.99 3.01
C THR A 101 5.85 7.19 3.42
N GLU A 102 4.70 7.32 2.78
CA GLU A 102 3.70 8.38 3.05
C GLU A 102 2.50 7.81 3.81
N SER A 103 1.81 8.61 4.62
CA SER A 103 0.74 8.09 5.49
C SER A 103 -0.36 7.38 4.69
N ARG A 104 -0.78 7.94 3.55
CA ARG A 104 -1.78 7.31 2.65
C ARG A 104 -1.33 5.93 2.17
N THR A 105 -0.07 5.82 1.76
CA THR A 105 0.48 4.60 1.17
C THR A 105 0.62 3.49 2.21
N GLY A 106 1.10 3.82 3.42
CA GLY A 106 1.21 2.86 4.51
C GLY A 106 -0.16 2.40 5.01
N HIS A 107 -1.13 3.32 5.13
CA HIS A 107 -2.51 2.94 5.46
C HIS A 107 -3.11 2.00 4.40
N ALA A 108 -2.94 2.29 3.11
CA ALA A 108 -3.39 1.43 2.02
C ALA A 108 -2.77 0.03 2.12
N ALA A 109 -1.45 -0.06 2.33
CA ALA A 109 -0.74 -1.32 2.51
C ALA A 109 -1.30 -2.13 3.68
N ILE A 110 -1.51 -1.50 4.85
CA ILE A 110 -2.03 -2.14 6.05
C ILE A 110 -3.42 -2.76 5.82
N ILE A 111 -4.34 -2.03 5.18
CA ILE A 111 -5.75 -2.48 5.06
C ILE A 111 -6.04 -3.31 3.82
N SER A 112 -5.22 -3.23 2.77
CA SER A 112 -5.47 -3.94 1.50
C SER A 112 -4.39 -4.95 1.13
N GLY A 113 -3.19 -4.80 1.67
CA GLY A 113 -2.04 -5.63 1.32
C GLY A 113 -1.52 -5.38 -0.09
N ILE A 114 -1.78 -4.22 -0.68
CA ILE A 114 -1.16 -3.80 -1.95
C ILE A 114 0.12 -3.01 -1.66
N HIS A 115 1.09 -3.10 -2.58
CA HIS A 115 2.11 -2.07 -2.69
C HIS A 115 1.59 -0.97 -3.61
N GLU A 116 1.63 0.27 -3.15
CA GLU A 116 1.39 1.40 -4.05
C GLU A 116 2.65 1.71 -4.85
N ASP A 117 2.46 2.13 -6.11
CA ASP A 117 3.55 2.52 -7.00
C ASP A 117 3.72 4.04 -7.02
N ALA A 118 4.85 4.51 -7.52
CA ALA A 118 5.19 5.91 -7.73
C ALA A 118 4.13 6.69 -8.54
N SER A 119 3.22 6.01 -9.24
CA SER A 119 2.05 6.62 -9.91
C SER A 119 1.14 7.36 -8.94
N ALA A 120 1.10 6.92 -7.70
CA ALA A 120 0.32 7.52 -6.64
C ALA A 120 0.91 8.88 -6.18
N VAL A 121 2.19 9.14 -6.46
CA VAL A 121 2.84 10.44 -6.23
C VAL A 121 2.34 11.50 -7.22
N PHE A 122 2.01 11.10 -8.46
CA PHE A 122 1.59 12.02 -9.51
C PHE A 122 0.09 12.37 -9.49
N ASN A 123 -0.75 11.47 -8.96
CA ASN A 123 -2.21 11.60 -9.02
C ASN A 123 -2.84 12.29 -7.79
N SER A 124 -2.02 12.96 -6.98
CA SER A 124 -2.32 13.73 -5.74
C SER A 124 -1.84 13.01 -4.48
N PHE A 125 -0.94 13.67 -3.74
CA PHE A 125 -0.48 13.25 -2.40
C PHE A 125 -1.63 12.94 -1.42
N TYR A 126 -2.82 13.50 -1.67
CA TYR A 126 -3.93 13.57 -0.73
C TYR A 126 -5.22 12.84 -1.15
N SER A 127 -5.26 12.17 -2.32
CA SER A 127 -6.47 11.44 -2.75
C SER A 127 -6.16 10.23 -3.62
N PHE A 128 -6.80 9.08 -3.38
CA PHE A 128 -6.74 7.98 -4.33
C PHE A 128 -7.41 8.39 -5.64
N SER A 129 -6.69 8.21 -6.75
CA SER A 129 -7.28 8.25 -8.09
C SER A 129 -8.12 7.00 -8.39
N GLU A 130 -7.84 5.88 -7.73
CA GLU A 130 -8.52 4.61 -7.97
C GLU A 130 -9.01 3.92 -6.69
N LYS A 131 -10.24 3.39 -6.75
CA LYS A 131 -10.83 2.58 -5.70
C LYS A 131 -10.11 1.24 -5.61
N PHE A 132 -9.65 0.88 -4.42
CA PHE A 132 -9.07 -0.43 -4.12
C PHE A 132 -9.92 -1.18 -3.09
N ASP A 133 -9.78 -2.50 -3.07
CA ASP A 133 -10.46 -3.37 -2.14
C ASP A 133 -9.61 -3.57 -0.88
N SER A 134 -10.24 -3.70 0.29
CA SER A 134 -9.55 -3.75 1.59
C SER A 134 -10.31 -4.62 2.59
N VAL A 135 -9.69 -4.94 3.72
CA VAL A 135 -10.35 -5.67 4.83
C VAL A 135 -11.56 -4.91 5.37
N LEU A 136 -11.55 -3.58 5.29
CA LEU A 136 -12.70 -2.75 5.61
C LEU A 136 -13.84 -2.99 4.60
N ASN A 137 -13.53 -3.08 3.29
CA ASN A 137 -14.49 -3.52 2.29
C ASN A 137 -14.92 -4.99 2.50
N ARG A 138 -14.20 -5.82 3.24
CA ARG A 138 -14.63 -7.21 3.50
C ARG A 138 -15.36 -7.38 4.84
N SER A 139 -15.37 -6.35 5.67
CA SER A 139 -15.99 -6.34 6.99
C SER A 139 -17.49 -5.99 6.93
N ARG A 140 -18.23 -6.46 7.94
CA ARG A 140 -19.66 -6.19 8.09
C ARG A 140 -19.90 -4.86 8.81
N ASN A 141 -19.13 -4.61 9.85
CA ASN A 141 -19.23 -3.41 10.68
C ASN A 141 -17.87 -2.70 10.70
N ILE A 142 -17.88 -1.41 10.44
CA ILE A 142 -16.68 -0.58 10.38
C ILE A 142 -16.87 0.60 11.32
N TRP A 143 -15.89 0.81 12.19
CA TRP A 143 -15.81 1.95 13.10
C TRP A 143 -14.50 2.68 12.83
N LEU A 144 -14.58 3.79 12.10
CA LEU A 144 -13.42 4.61 11.75
C LEU A 144 -13.38 5.84 12.64
N ILE A 145 -12.28 6.05 13.35
CA ILE A 145 -12.09 7.19 14.23
C ILE A 145 -10.71 7.78 13.96
N ALA A 146 -10.67 8.91 13.29
CA ALA A 146 -9.43 9.51 12.80
C ALA A 146 -9.60 11.02 12.56
N SER A 147 -8.56 11.71 12.11
CA SER A 147 -8.73 13.08 11.58
C SER A 147 -9.57 13.07 10.30
N ALA A 148 -10.21 14.19 9.96
CA ALA A 148 -11.01 14.33 8.74
C ALA A 148 -10.20 13.99 7.49
N HIS A 149 -8.94 14.41 7.44
CA HIS A 149 -8.02 14.08 6.35
C HIS A 149 -7.77 12.57 6.23
N MET A 150 -7.65 11.86 7.35
CA MET A 150 -7.47 10.40 7.34
C MET A 150 -8.74 9.66 6.95
N ILE A 151 -9.93 10.17 7.31
CA ILE A 151 -11.20 9.61 6.82
C ILE A 151 -11.31 9.71 5.30
N ASP A 152 -10.69 10.72 4.68
CA ASP A 152 -10.71 10.89 3.23
C ASP A 152 -10.03 9.74 2.48
N ILE A 153 -8.98 9.15 3.06
CA ILE A 153 -8.30 7.95 2.56
C ILE A 153 -9.29 6.78 2.46
N PHE A 154 -10.25 6.70 3.39
CA PHE A 154 -11.26 5.65 3.45
C PHE A 154 -12.58 6.00 2.73
N LYS A 155 -12.68 7.13 2.01
CA LYS A 155 -13.92 7.53 1.28
C LYS A 155 -14.36 6.53 0.21
N PHE A 156 -13.45 5.67 -0.24
CA PHE A 156 -13.70 4.69 -1.30
C PHE A 156 -14.31 3.37 -0.80
N LEU A 157 -14.57 3.26 0.51
CA LEU A 157 -15.31 2.14 1.08
C LEU A 157 -16.66 1.98 0.37
N SER A 158 -16.85 0.82 -0.22
CA SER A 158 -18.01 0.51 -1.06
C SER A 158 -18.52 -0.89 -0.73
N GLY A 159 -19.84 -1.06 -0.70
CA GLY A 159 -20.50 -2.35 -0.53
C GLY A 159 -21.95 -2.23 -0.09
N LYS A 160 -22.81 -3.10 -0.63
CA LYS A 160 -24.19 -3.26 -0.15
C LYS A 160 -24.17 -3.93 1.23
N ASN A 161 -25.05 -3.50 2.14
CA ASN A 161 -25.28 -4.09 3.48
C ASN A 161 -24.15 -3.93 4.52
N LYS A 162 -23.34 -2.87 4.45
CA LYS A 162 -22.30 -2.57 5.45
C LYS A 162 -22.73 -1.43 6.37
N ARG A 163 -22.36 -1.52 7.65
CA ARG A 163 -22.51 -0.40 8.60
C ARG A 163 -21.17 0.32 8.71
N ILE A 164 -21.12 1.52 8.17
CA ILE A 164 -19.94 2.39 8.23
C ILE A 164 -20.24 3.48 9.24
N ASN A 165 -19.54 3.46 10.38
CA ASN A 165 -19.61 4.48 11.41
C ASN A 165 -18.28 5.23 11.40
N SER A 166 -18.28 6.44 10.88
CA SER A 166 -17.08 7.28 10.80
C SER A 166 -17.21 8.50 11.70
N TYR A 167 -16.19 8.73 12.52
CA TYR A 167 -16.07 9.88 13.39
C TYR A 167 -14.77 10.60 13.04
N SER A 168 -14.86 11.89 12.75
CA SER A 168 -13.69 12.71 12.44
C SER A 168 -13.63 13.98 13.24
N PHE A 169 -12.40 14.44 13.50
CA PHE A 169 -12.11 15.79 13.95
C PHE A 169 -11.28 16.54 12.90
N SER A 170 -11.40 17.86 12.89
CA SER A 170 -10.53 18.74 12.12
C SER A 170 -9.49 19.35 13.06
N TRP A 171 -8.27 19.56 12.54
CA TRP A 171 -7.23 20.26 13.27
C TRP A 171 -7.51 21.76 13.23
N ASP A 172 -7.48 22.41 14.40
CA ASP A 172 -7.41 23.86 14.51
C ASP A 172 -6.00 24.28 14.91
N GLU A 173 -5.57 25.48 14.51
CA GLU A 173 -4.20 26.00 14.73
C GLU A 173 -3.76 26.05 16.21
N ASP A 174 -4.71 26.11 17.16
CA ASP A 174 -4.47 26.27 18.61
C ASP A 174 -4.49 24.95 19.41
N GLN A 175 -4.38 23.79 18.75
CA GLN A 175 -4.49 22.50 19.44
C GLN A 175 -3.13 22.01 19.98
N THR A 176 -3.08 21.65 21.27
CA THR A 176 -1.93 20.93 21.83
C THR A 176 -1.80 19.58 21.13
N MET A 177 -0.57 19.12 20.88
CA MET A 177 -0.30 17.98 19.99
C MET A 177 -1.03 16.69 20.36
N ILE A 178 -1.39 16.50 21.64
CA ILE A 178 -2.12 15.32 22.17
C ILE A 178 -3.64 15.42 21.95
N LYS A 179 -4.22 16.61 21.71
CA LYS A 179 -5.69 16.80 21.64
C LYS A 179 -6.35 15.90 20.61
N GLY A 180 -5.73 15.72 19.44
CA GLY A 180 -6.24 14.85 18.37
C GLY A 180 -6.37 13.41 18.84
N ASP A 181 -5.27 12.81 19.33
CA ASP A 181 -5.28 11.44 19.85
C ASP A 181 -6.22 11.28 21.05
N LYS A 182 -6.26 12.27 21.96
CA LYS A 182 -7.22 12.28 23.07
C LYS A 182 -8.67 12.22 22.57
N TRP A 183 -9.00 13.02 21.55
CA TRP A 183 -10.33 13.02 20.95
C TRP A 183 -10.66 11.66 20.32
N VAL A 184 -9.71 11.02 19.65
CA VAL A 184 -9.89 9.67 19.07
C VAL A 184 -10.21 8.66 20.17
N PHE A 185 -9.41 8.63 21.25
CA PHE A 185 -9.66 7.73 22.38
C PHE A 185 -11.01 8.02 23.06
N ASP A 186 -11.31 9.27 23.40
CA ASP A 186 -12.57 9.65 24.05
C ASP A 186 -13.79 9.29 23.20
N THR A 187 -13.69 9.44 21.88
CA THR A 187 -14.75 9.10 20.94
C THR A 187 -15.03 7.60 20.95
N LEU A 188 -13.99 6.75 20.90
CA LEU A 188 -14.20 5.30 20.96
C LEU A 188 -14.78 4.87 22.30
N LYS A 189 -14.31 5.44 23.41
CA LYS A 189 -14.86 5.17 24.75
C LYS A 189 -16.36 5.47 24.78
N LYS A 190 -16.76 6.63 24.26
CA LYS A 190 -18.18 7.01 24.14
C LYS A 190 -18.97 6.05 23.24
N VAL A 191 -18.41 5.66 22.08
CA VAL A 191 -19.05 4.71 21.17
C VAL A 191 -19.35 3.38 21.86
N LEU A 192 -18.41 2.89 22.68
CA LEU A 192 -18.54 1.64 23.44
C LEU A 192 -19.59 1.72 24.57
N GLU A 193 -19.81 2.89 25.16
CA GLU A 193 -20.78 3.10 26.26
C GLU A 193 -22.20 3.37 25.76
N GLU A 194 -22.35 3.90 24.56
CA GLU A 194 -23.65 4.29 24.00
C GLU A 194 -24.50 3.06 23.59
N LYS A 195 -25.52 2.74 24.39
CA LYS A 195 -26.45 1.61 24.16
C LYS A 195 -27.04 1.53 22.75
N LYS A 196 -27.28 2.67 22.09
CA LYS A 196 -27.81 2.72 20.71
C LYS A 196 -26.90 1.99 19.70
N ASN A 197 -25.60 1.87 20.00
CA ASN A 197 -24.61 1.24 19.14
C ASN A 197 -24.57 -0.29 19.32
N TYR A 198 -25.16 -0.85 20.38
CA TYR A 198 -24.98 -2.25 20.75
C TYR A 198 -25.37 -3.21 19.62
N SER A 199 -26.50 -2.97 18.94
CA SER A 199 -26.92 -3.80 17.81
C SER A 199 -25.87 -3.89 16.70
N ALA A 200 -25.10 -2.83 16.45
CA ALA A 200 -24.00 -2.84 15.48
C ALA A 200 -22.71 -3.44 16.05
N LEU A 201 -22.44 -3.26 17.35
CA LEU A 201 -21.25 -3.78 18.01
C LEU A 201 -21.22 -5.33 18.07
N TYR A 202 -22.37 -5.99 18.26
CA TYR A 202 -22.46 -7.44 18.45
C TYR A 202 -22.65 -8.28 17.17
N GLU A 203 -22.74 -7.66 15.99
CA GLU A 203 -22.99 -8.39 14.73
C GLU A 203 -21.79 -9.17 14.17
N GLY A 204 -20.61 -9.04 14.79
CA GLY A 204 -19.38 -9.70 14.38
C GLY A 204 -18.79 -9.17 13.06
N GLN A 205 -17.64 -9.71 12.66
CA GLN A 205 -16.84 -9.22 11.53
C GLN A 205 -16.65 -7.69 11.58
N SER A 206 -16.33 -7.21 12.78
CA SER A 206 -16.21 -5.78 13.08
C SER A 206 -14.75 -5.34 13.06
N VAL A 207 -14.45 -4.24 12.37
CA VAL A 207 -13.14 -3.58 12.44
C VAL A 207 -13.30 -2.21 13.05
N PHE A 208 -12.57 -1.97 14.13
CA PHE A 208 -12.37 -0.66 14.75
C PHE A 208 -10.99 -0.16 14.31
N LEU A 209 -10.95 0.89 13.51
CA LEU A 209 -9.70 1.49 13.04
C LEU A 209 -9.53 2.86 13.69
N MET A 210 -8.44 3.01 14.42
CA MET A 210 -8.01 4.26 15.00
C MET A 210 -6.71 4.70 14.35
N SER A 211 -6.69 5.93 13.84
CA SER A 211 -5.47 6.58 13.37
C SER A 211 -5.10 7.69 14.35
N LEU A 212 -3.89 7.58 14.89
CA LEU A 212 -3.32 8.43 15.94
C LEU A 212 -2.14 9.19 15.35
N ALA A 213 -2.23 10.52 15.26
CA ALA A 213 -1.32 11.34 14.47
C ALA A 213 -0.32 12.14 15.32
N THR A 214 -0.46 12.12 16.66
CA THR A 214 0.38 12.95 17.53
C THR A 214 1.87 12.63 17.39
N ILE A 215 2.25 11.36 17.18
CA ILE A 215 3.65 10.94 17.09
C ILE A 215 4.32 11.47 15.81
N ASP A 216 3.65 11.37 14.66
CA ASP A 216 4.13 11.95 13.40
C ASP A 216 4.32 13.46 13.49
N LEU A 217 3.32 14.17 14.04
CA LEU A 217 3.40 15.63 14.24
C LEU A 217 4.60 16.04 15.12
N ILE A 218 4.92 15.24 16.14
CA ILE A 218 6.12 15.42 16.97
C ILE A 218 7.39 15.12 16.18
N GLY A 219 7.37 14.07 15.36
CA GLY A 219 8.44 13.72 14.44
C GLY A 219 8.81 14.89 13.53
N HIS A 220 7.83 15.53 12.90
CA HIS A 220 8.05 16.70 12.03
C HIS A 220 8.54 17.95 12.78
N ASN A 221 8.00 18.23 13.96
CA ASN A 221 8.34 19.45 14.70
C ASN A 221 9.68 19.33 15.46
N PHE A 222 9.90 18.20 16.13
CA PHE A 222 11.00 18.02 17.09
C PHE A 222 11.98 16.90 16.69
N GLY A 223 11.55 15.96 15.86
CA GLY A 223 12.34 14.80 15.44
C GLY A 223 11.98 13.52 16.20
N PRO A 224 12.31 12.34 15.64
CA PRO A 224 11.86 11.04 16.14
C PRO A 224 12.41 10.65 17.52
N ASN A 225 13.59 11.18 17.89
CA ASN A 225 14.28 10.88 19.15
C ASN A 225 14.14 12.01 20.19
N SER A 226 13.22 12.95 19.94
CA SER A 226 12.95 14.10 20.82
C SER A 226 12.38 13.65 22.17
N LYS A 227 12.46 14.51 23.20
CA LYS A 227 11.91 14.21 24.54
C LYS A 227 10.38 14.38 24.55
N GLU A 228 9.89 15.19 23.63
CA GLU A 228 8.51 15.54 23.37
C GLU A 228 7.65 14.31 23.06
N ILE A 229 8.26 13.24 22.52
CA ILE A 229 7.57 11.97 22.25
C ILE A 229 7.19 11.19 23.52
N ILE A 230 7.85 11.43 24.66
CA ILE A 230 7.73 10.58 25.86
C ILE A 230 6.33 10.67 26.48
N ILE A 231 5.81 11.89 26.71
CA ILE A 231 4.50 12.09 27.36
C ILE A 231 3.36 11.58 26.47
N PRO A 232 3.30 11.93 25.17
CA PRO A 232 2.26 11.43 24.26
C PRO A 232 2.30 9.92 24.06
N LEU A 233 3.49 9.32 23.96
CA LEU A 233 3.61 7.87 23.81
C LEU A 233 3.13 7.13 25.05
N LYS A 234 3.43 7.65 26.25
CA LYS A 234 2.88 7.12 27.51
C LYS A 234 1.36 7.29 27.58
N PHE A 235 0.83 8.43 27.14
CA PHE A 235 -0.61 8.66 27.05
C PHE A 235 -1.29 7.64 26.12
N ILE A 236 -0.71 7.35 24.96
CA ILE A 236 -1.21 6.33 24.04
C ILE A 236 -1.21 4.95 24.71
N ASP A 237 -0.10 4.55 25.34
CA ASP A 237 0.05 3.27 26.05
C ASP A 237 -1.03 3.07 27.13
N GLU A 238 -1.22 4.04 28.01
CA GLU A 238 -2.23 4.02 29.08
C GLU A 238 -3.66 3.95 28.52
N ASN A 239 -3.95 4.66 27.42
CA ASN A 239 -5.29 4.65 26.84
C ASN A 239 -5.61 3.36 26.07
N ILE A 240 -4.61 2.69 25.50
CA ILE A 240 -4.79 1.35 24.92
C ILE A 240 -5.13 0.34 26.03
N GLU A 241 -4.48 0.40 27.20
CA GLU A 241 -4.81 -0.43 28.36
C GLU A 241 -6.26 -0.23 28.84
N ILE A 242 -6.68 1.04 28.94
CA ILE A 242 -8.06 1.38 29.30
C ILE A 242 -9.04 0.84 28.25
N LEU A 243 -8.75 1.01 26.96
CA LEU A 243 -9.62 0.52 25.90
C LEU A 243 -9.73 -1.00 25.92
N GLU A 244 -8.63 -1.74 26.08
CA GLU A 244 -8.70 -3.20 26.20
C GLU A 244 -9.64 -3.62 27.33
N SER A 245 -9.50 -2.99 28.50
CA SER A 245 -10.37 -3.23 29.66
C SER A 245 -11.84 -2.93 29.35
N MET A 246 -12.11 -1.86 28.58
CA MET A 246 -13.47 -1.50 28.16
C MET A 246 -14.05 -2.50 27.15
N PHE A 247 -13.28 -2.97 26.18
CA PHE A 247 -13.72 -4.01 25.25
C PHE A 247 -14.09 -5.28 26.02
N GLN A 248 -13.27 -5.71 26.98
CA GLN A 248 -13.60 -6.86 27.82
C GLN A 248 -14.90 -6.64 28.61
N LYS A 249 -15.09 -5.46 29.20
CA LYS A 249 -16.29 -5.11 29.97
C LYS A 249 -17.55 -5.04 29.10
N VAL A 250 -17.46 -4.47 27.91
CA VAL A 250 -18.62 -4.26 27.02
C VAL A 250 -19.04 -5.59 26.40
N PHE A 251 -18.11 -6.34 25.81
CA PHE A 251 -18.45 -7.56 25.08
C PHE A 251 -18.57 -8.80 25.96
N GLY A 252 -17.83 -8.85 27.07
CA GLY A 252 -17.86 -9.99 28.00
C GLY A 252 -17.40 -11.31 27.38
N ASP A 253 -16.67 -11.26 26.27
CA ASP A 253 -16.16 -12.42 25.54
C ASP A 253 -14.67 -12.26 25.23
N GLU A 254 -13.98 -13.37 24.96
CA GLU A 254 -12.57 -13.39 24.56
C GLU A 254 -12.40 -13.40 23.04
N SER A 255 -13.26 -12.68 22.29
CA SER A 255 -13.30 -12.72 20.82
C SER A 255 -12.84 -11.40 20.15
N THR A 256 -12.07 -10.60 20.88
CA THR A 256 -11.45 -9.36 20.39
C THR A 256 -9.96 -9.58 20.14
N THR A 257 -9.49 -9.21 18.95
CA THR A 257 -8.05 -9.06 18.66
C THR A 257 -7.69 -7.59 18.61
N PHE A 258 -6.52 -7.26 19.15
CA PHE A 258 -5.92 -5.95 19.07
C PHE A 258 -4.63 -6.02 18.25
N ILE A 259 -4.44 -5.04 17.37
CA ILE A 259 -3.26 -4.88 16.51
C ILE A 259 -2.81 -3.44 16.66
N LEU A 260 -1.57 -3.24 17.08
CA LEU A 260 -0.89 -1.95 17.04
C LEU A 260 0.17 -2.01 15.94
N THR A 261 0.17 -1.01 15.06
CA THR A 261 1.19 -0.85 14.01
C THR A 261 1.42 0.62 13.69
N SER A 262 2.33 0.88 12.75
CA SER A 262 2.50 2.19 12.12
C SER A 262 2.57 2.05 10.59
N ASP A 263 2.18 3.11 9.90
CA ASP A 263 2.21 3.30 8.45
C ASP A 263 3.63 3.64 7.95
N HIS A 264 4.38 4.46 8.68
CA HIS A 264 5.79 4.72 8.43
C HIS A 264 6.54 5.16 9.69
N GLY A 265 7.86 5.23 9.60
CA GLY A 265 8.74 5.87 10.57
C GLY A 265 9.05 7.32 10.20
N MET A 266 10.12 7.86 10.77
CA MET A 266 10.50 9.26 10.61
C MET A 266 12.02 9.38 10.61
N THR A 267 12.57 10.10 9.63
CA THR A 267 14.02 10.34 9.55
C THR A 267 14.49 11.32 10.62
N LYS A 268 15.80 11.31 10.90
CA LYS A 268 16.44 12.31 11.78
C LYS A 268 16.23 13.75 11.29
N ASN A 269 16.03 13.93 9.98
CA ASN A 269 15.76 15.22 9.35
C ASN A 269 14.28 15.62 9.40
N LYS A 270 13.46 14.94 10.22
CA LYS A 270 12.05 15.28 10.47
C LYS A 270 11.17 15.19 9.20
N SER A 271 11.48 14.22 8.36
CA SER A 271 10.79 13.97 7.09
C SER A 271 10.62 12.46 6.88
N HIS A 272 9.66 12.10 6.04
CA HIS A 272 9.42 10.75 5.54
C HIS A 272 9.00 10.83 4.04
N GLY A 273 8.68 9.70 3.42
CA GLY A 273 8.34 9.55 2.00
C GLY A 273 9.44 8.92 1.13
N ALA A 274 10.68 8.88 1.60
CA ALA A 274 11.85 8.46 0.81
C ALA A 274 12.19 6.97 0.91
N GLY A 275 11.55 6.23 1.83
CA GLY A 275 11.76 4.79 2.00
C GLY A 275 13.10 4.43 2.64
N THR A 276 13.69 5.31 3.46
CA THR A 276 14.91 4.98 4.21
C THR A 276 14.64 3.97 5.33
N ASN A 277 15.69 3.34 5.86
CA ASN A 277 15.60 2.40 7.00
C ASN A 277 14.90 3.00 8.23
N ASP A 278 15.06 4.32 8.45
CA ASP A 278 14.40 5.04 9.54
C ASP A 278 12.88 5.17 9.33
N GLU A 279 12.41 4.99 8.09
CA GLU A 279 11.01 5.14 7.68
C GLU A 279 10.31 3.80 7.47
N ILE A 280 11.03 2.76 7.03
CA ILE A 280 10.39 1.48 6.70
C ILE A 280 10.24 0.53 7.90
N TYR A 281 10.99 0.71 8.98
CA TYR A 281 10.90 -0.17 10.14
C TYR A 281 9.88 0.35 11.15
N THR A 282 8.64 -0.11 11.00
CA THR A 282 7.53 0.18 11.91
C THR A 282 7.30 -0.95 12.90
N PRO A 283 6.75 -0.68 14.10
CA PRO A 283 6.43 -1.75 15.03
C PRO A 283 5.17 -2.49 14.60
N ILE A 284 5.07 -3.76 14.96
CA ILE A 284 3.78 -4.47 15.05
C ILE A 284 3.70 -5.23 16.38
N ILE A 285 2.55 -5.11 17.05
CA ILE A 285 2.22 -5.87 18.26
C ILE A 285 0.77 -6.35 18.13
N CYS A 286 0.57 -7.66 18.14
CA CYS A 286 -0.75 -8.27 18.08
C CYS A 286 -1.02 -9.07 19.36
N TRP A 287 -2.23 -8.98 19.90
CA TRP A 287 -2.66 -9.75 21.06
C TRP A 287 -4.17 -9.97 21.10
N GLY A 288 -4.63 -10.89 21.95
CA GLY A 288 -6.04 -11.25 22.07
C GLY A 288 -6.43 -12.48 21.24
N ALA A 289 -7.67 -12.50 20.76
CA ALA A 289 -8.34 -13.69 20.26
C ALA A 289 -7.68 -14.32 19.01
N GLY A 290 -7.08 -15.49 19.16
CA GLY A 290 -6.44 -16.19 18.03
C GLY A 290 -5.03 -15.69 17.70
N ILE A 291 -4.43 -14.85 18.56
CA ILE A 291 -3.03 -14.49 18.46
C ILE A 291 -2.16 -15.44 19.30
N ALA A 292 -1.05 -15.89 18.72
CA ALA A 292 -0.05 -16.69 19.41
C ALA A 292 0.81 -15.83 20.34
N PHE A 293 1.41 -16.46 21.35
CA PHE A 293 2.48 -15.85 22.12
C PHE A 293 3.84 -16.24 21.54
N ASN A 294 4.71 -15.26 21.31
CA ASN A 294 6.08 -15.49 20.86
C ASN A 294 7.06 -14.66 21.70
N GLN A 295 8.05 -15.33 22.32
CA GLN A 295 9.10 -14.66 23.11
C GLN A 295 10.03 -13.79 22.24
N TYR A 296 10.24 -14.20 20.99
CA TYR A 296 11.15 -13.56 20.04
C TYR A 296 10.38 -12.86 18.92
N PRO A 297 10.92 -11.75 18.37
CA PRO A 297 10.28 -11.01 17.30
C PRO A 297 10.01 -11.89 16.07
N LYS A 298 8.89 -11.62 15.41
CA LYS A 298 8.45 -12.25 14.16
C LYS A 298 8.19 -11.16 13.13
N ASP A 299 9.22 -10.76 12.40
CA ASP A 299 9.09 -9.68 11.44
C ASP A 299 8.20 -10.07 10.25
N ILE A 300 7.47 -9.10 9.70
CA ILE A 300 6.54 -9.26 8.58
C ILE A 300 6.68 -8.10 7.60
N GLN A 301 6.13 -8.25 6.39
CA GLN A 301 5.89 -7.09 5.53
C GLN A 301 4.61 -6.37 5.98
N GLN A 302 4.56 -5.05 5.83
CA GLN A 302 3.40 -4.26 6.22
C GLN A 302 2.11 -4.71 5.50
N ILE A 303 2.25 -5.15 4.24
CA ILE A 303 1.14 -5.69 3.45
C ILE A 303 0.57 -7.02 3.98
N ASP A 304 1.32 -7.75 4.83
CA ASP A 304 0.88 -9.01 5.45
C ASP A 304 -0.18 -8.78 6.54
N ILE A 305 -0.37 -7.54 7.00
CA ILE A 305 -1.36 -7.18 8.02
C ILE A 305 -2.79 -7.35 7.48
N ALA A 306 -3.04 -7.03 6.22
CA ALA A 306 -4.35 -7.19 5.61
C ALA A 306 -4.84 -8.66 5.62
N PRO A 307 -4.09 -9.65 5.09
CA PRO A 307 -4.52 -11.04 5.15
C PRO A 307 -4.48 -11.61 6.58
N LEU A 308 -3.67 -11.07 7.50
CA LEU A 308 -3.77 -11.38 8.93
C LEU A 308 -5.16 -10.99 9.49
N ILE A 309 -5.62 -9.77 9.24
CA ILE A 309 -6.96 -9.31 9.66
C ILE A 309 -8.05 -10.18 9.03
N SER A 310 -7.96 -10.48 7.73
CA SER A 310 -8.90 -11.39 7.07
C SER A 310 -8.91 -12.78 7.73
N SER A 311 -7.76 -13.29 8.17
CA SER A 311 -7.67 -14.59 8.84
C SER A 311 -8.32 -14.58 10.23
N LEU A 312 -8.12 -13.51 11.00
CA LEU A 312 -8.66 -13.38 12.34
C LEU A 312 -10.18 -13.24 12.37
N LEU A 313 -10.75 -12.56 11.37
CA LEU A 313 -12.19 -12.28 11.26
C LEU A 313 -12.94 -13.19 10.29
N GLY A 314 -12.22 -14.09 9.60
CA GLY A 314 -12.84 -14.98 8.62
C GLY A 314 -13.41 -14.19 7.45
N LEU A 315 -12.74 -13.10 7.06
CA LEU A 315 -13.17 -12.29 5.92
C LEU A 315 -12.70 -12.95 4.62
N GLU A 316 -13.28 -12.53 3.53
CA GLU A 316 -12.60 -12.69 2.25
C GLU A 316 -11.28 -11.91 2.25
N PHE A 317 -10.29 -12.41 1.54
CA PHE A 317 -9.06 -11.65 1.30
C PHE A 317 -9.36 -10.48 0.35
N PRO A 318 -8.74 -9.29 0.58
CA PRO A 318 -8.80 -8.22 -0.40
C PRO A 318 -8.26 -8.70 -1.74
N VAL A 319 -8.96 -8.43 -2.83
CA VAL A 319 -8.73 -9.16 -4.10
C VAL A 319 -7.39 -8.89 -4.77
N ASN A 320 -6.78 -7.74 -4.48
CA ASN A 320 -5.45 -7.36 -4.97
C ASN A 320 -4.36 -7.53 -3.89
N SER A 321 -4.68 -8.11 -2.73
CA SER A 321 -3.71 -8.31 -1.66
C SER A 321 -2.57 -9.22 -2.12
N LEU A 322 -1.34 -8.76 -1.91
CA LEU A 322 -0.10 -9.51 -2.12
C LEU A 322 0.51 -9.98 -0.80
N GLY A 323 -0.12 -9.66 0.33
CA GLY A 323 0.35 -10.07 1.65
C GLY A 323 0.33 -11.58 1.81
N LYS A 324 1.37 -12.12 2.45
CA LYS A 324 1.44 -13.52 2.88
C LYS A 324 0.75 -13.68 4.23
N ILE A 325 0.37 -14.91 4.57
CA ILE A 325 -0.14 -15.22 5.92
C ILE A 325 1.02 -15.30 6.92
N PRO A 326 1.09 -14.42 7.94
CA PRO A 326 2.07 -14.55 9.00
C PRO A 326 1.61 -15.62 10.00
N TYR A 327 1.67 -16.89 9.61
CA TYR A 327 1.12 -18.02 10.37
C TYR A 327 1.71 -18.20 11.79
N ASN A 328 2.86 -17.57 12.07
CA ASN A 328 3.47 -17.50 13.40
C ASN A 328 2.72 -16.59 14.37
N TYR A 329 1.92 -15.64 13.87
CA TYR A 329 1.06 -14.77 14.67
C TYR A 329 -0.23 -15.46 15.10
N LEU A 330 -0.61 -16.57 14.45
CA LEU A 330 -1.91 -17.20 14.64
C LEU A 330 -1.84 -18.34 15.66
N ASN A 331 -2.73 -18.30 16.66
CA ASN A 331 -2.95 -19.39 17.60
C ASN A 331 -4.12 -20.25 17.14
N MET A 332 -3.84 -21.23 16.27
CA MET A 332 -4.82 -22.14 15.70
C MET A 332 -4.16 -23.47 15.31
N SER A 333 -4.98 -24.47 14.95
CA SER A 333 -4.49 -25.79 14.58
C SER A 333 -3.57 -25.72 13.36
N LYS A 334 -2.63 -26.67 13.25
CA LYS A 334 -1.77 -26.78 12.06
C LYS A 334 -2.59 -26.91 10.78
N PHE A 335 -3.73 -27.61 10.85
CA PHE A 335 -4.66 -27.77 9.73
C PHE A 335 -5.24 -26.43 9.26
N ASP A 336 -5.78 -25.62 10.18
CA ASP A 336 -6.37 -24.31 9.85
C ASP A 336 -5.31 -23.36 9.28
N LYS A 337 -4.09 -23.37 9.82
CA LYS A 337 -2.97 -22.57 9.29
C LYS A 337 -2.66 -22.95 7.83
N LYS A 338 -2.60 -24.25 7.53
CA LYS A 338 -2.35 -24.72 6.16
C LYS A 338 -3.48 -24.32 5.21
N GLN A 339 -4.74 -24.47 5.64
CA GLN A 339 -5.90 -24.05 4.86
C GLN A 339 -5.89 -22.55 4.58
N LEU A 340 -5.59 -21.71 5.57
CA LEU A 340 -5.44 -20.27 5.40
C LEU A 340 -4.37 -19.90 4.39
N VAL A 341 -3.19 -20.52 4.50
CA VAL A 341 -2.07 -20.27 3.57
C VAL A 341 -2.48 -20.67 2.14
N LEU A 342 -3.11 -21.82 1.96
CA LEU A 342 -3.61 -22.27 0.65
C LEU A 342 -4.66 -21.31 0.07
N ASN A 343 -5.61 -20.84 0.88
CA ASN A 343 -6.63 -19.89 0.45
C ASN A 343 -6.02 -18.53 0.08
N ASN A 344 -5.02 -18.05 0.82
CA ASN A 344 -4.30 -16.83 0.50
C ASN A 344 -3.47 -16.98 -0.79
N ILE A 345 -2.77 -18.10 -0.97
CA ILE A 345 -2.07 -18.42 -2.23
C ILE A 345 -3.04 -18.43 -3.41
N LEU A 346 -4.24 -19.00 -3.24
CA LEU A 346 -5.27 -18.98 -4.28
C LEU A 346 -5.69 -17.56 -4.63
N GLN A 347 -5.84 -16.68 -3.65
CA GLN A 347 -6.18 -15.28 -3.90
C GLN A 347 -5.11 -14.59 -4.74
N ILE A 348 -3.83 -14.69 -4.35
CA ILE A 348 -2.71 -14.08 -5.08
C ILE A 348 -2.58 -14.71 -6.48
N TYR A 349 -2.81 -16.02 -6.59
CA TYR A 349 -2.78 -16.71 -7.87
C TYR A 349 -3.85 -16.22 -8.84
N ARG A 350 -5.08 -15.95 -8.37
CA ARG A 350 -6.14 -15.34 -9.21
C ARG A 350 -5.71 -13.98 -9.74
N THR A 351 -5.04 -13.17 -8.93
CA THR A 351 -4.44 -11.90 -9.37
C THR A 351 -3.40 -12.12 -10.48
N LEU A 352 -2.50 -13.10 -10.33
CA LEU A 352 -1.54 -13.47 -11.37
C LEU A 352 -2.23 -13.91 -12.67
N GLN A 353 -3.27 -14.75 -12.59
CA GLN A 353 -3.99 -15.22 -13.78
C GLN A 353 -4.57 -14.06 -14.57
N LEU A 354 -5.22 -13.11 -13.90
CA LEU A 354 -5.79 -11.95 -14.55
C LEU A 354 -4.72 -11.03 -15.15
N LYS A 355 -3.62 -10.79 -14.41
CA LYS A 355 -2.45 -10.06 -14.94
C LYS A 355 -1.89 -10.71 -16.21
N GLN A 356 -1.78 -12.04 -16.23
CA GLN A 356 -1.31 -12.79 -17.41
C GLN A 356 -2.26 -12.62 -18.60
N GLU A 357 -3.57 -12.73 -18.39
CA GLU A 357 -4.55 -12.50 -19.45
C GLU A 357 -4.48 -11.08 -20.01
N ASN A 358 -4.36 -10.09 -19.15
CA ASN A 358 -4.25 -8.68 -19.53
C ASN A 358 -2.94 -8.41 -20.29
N MET A 359 -1.83 -9.00 -19.86
CA MET A 359 -0.55 -8.96 -20.59
C MET A 359 -0.70 -9.58 -21.99
N ILE A 360 -1.28 -10.78 -22.11
CA ILE A 360 -1.41 -11.46 -23.42
C ILE A 360 -2.28 -10.64 -24.39
N LYS A 361 -3.35 -10.01 -23.91
CA LYS A 361 -4.22 -9.15 -24.74
C LYS A 361 -3.53 -7.87 -25.24
N SER A 362 -2.52 -7.38 -24.50
CA SER A 362 -1.91 -6.07 -24.74
C SER A 362 -0.51 -6.13 -25.37
N THR A 363 0.04 -7.32 -25.63
CA THR A 363 1.44 -7.48 -26.06
C THR A 363 1.55 -8.13 -27.43
N PHE A 364 2.37 -7.51 -28.31
CA PHE A 364 2.67 -8.03 -29.65
C PHE A 364 3.97 -8.85 -29.69
N PHE A 365 4.94 -8.49 -28.84
CA PHE A 365 6.30 -9.07 -28.87
C PHE A 365 6.55 -10.10 -27.75
N CYS A 366 5.83 -10.05 -26.63
CA CYS A 366 5.91 -11.11 -25.61
C CYS A 366 4.97 -12.27 -25.96
N LYS A 367 5.46 -13.27 -26.70
CA LYS A 367 4.83 -14.59 -26.73
C LYS A 367 5.44 -15.49 -25.65
N SER A 368 4.61 -15.88 -24.69
CA SER A 368 4.76 -17.06 -23.83
C SER A 368 6.18 -17.30 -23.26
N TYR A 369 6.71 -16.37 -22.47
CA TYR A 369 7.76 -16.70 -21.52
C TYR A 369 7.17 -16.89 -20.12
N PHE A 370 6.23 -17.82 -20.00
CA PHE A 370 5.96 -18.48 -18.72
C PHE A 370 5.79 -19.97 -18.95
N PRO A 371 6.53 -20.83 -18.22
CA PRO A 371 6.21 -22.24 -18.23
C PRO A 371 4.77 -22.37 -17.76
N LYS A 372 3.91 -22.95 -18.61
CA LYS A 372 2.60 -23.48 -18.23
C LYS A 372 2.80 -24.64 -17.23
N GLN A 373 3.49 -24.42 -16.12
CA GLN A 373 3.32 -25.28 -14.97
C GLN A 373 1.89 -25.06 -14.54
N LYS A 374 1.05 -26.04 -14.86
CA LYS A 374 -0.34 -26.09 -14.43
C LYS A 374 -0.33 -25.97 -12.91
N ILE A 375 -0.63 -24.80 -12.36
CA ILE A 375 -0.86 -24.67 -10.91
C ILE A 375 -2.03 -25.58 -10.47
N SER A 376 -2.88 -26.01 -11.42
CA SER A 376 -3.81 -27.12 -11.21
C SER A 376 -3.15 -28.46 -10.85
N SER A 377 -1.89 -28.73 -11.20
CA SER A 377 -1.15 -29.90 -10.70
C SER A 377 -0.57 -29.70 -9.29
N ILE A 378 -0.38 -28.44 -8.86
CA ILE A 378 -0.01 -28.11 -7.46
C ILE A 378 -1.26 -28.29 -6.58
N TRP A 379 -2.41 -27.79 -7.03
CA TRP A 379 -3.68 -27.89 -6.31
C TRP A 379 -4.21 -29.33 -6.17
N ASN A 380 -3.90 -30.21 -7.14
CA ASN A 380 -4.43 -31.59 -7.19
C ASN A 380 -3.60 -32.63 -6.41
N LYS A 381 -2.46 -32.26 -5.82
CA LYS A 381 -1.65 -33.17 -4.98
C LYS A 381 -1.74 -32.77 -3.52
N SER A 382 -2.72 -33.32 -2.80
CA SER A 382 -2.68 -33.54 -1.33
C SER A 382 -1.88 -32.52 -0.50
N CYS A 383 -2.10 -31.21 -0.69
CA CYS A 383 -1.30 -30.15 -0.08
C CYS A 383 -1.42 -30.08 1.45
N ILE A 384 -2.29 -30.87 2.07
CA ILE A 384 -2.55 -30.85 3.52
C ILE A 384 -1.39 -31.48 4.31
N ASP A 385 -0.57 -32.34 3.70
CA ASP A 385 0.56 -33.01 4.40
C ASP A 385 1.91 -32.30 4.22
N GLU A 386 2.03 -31.36 3.28
CA GLU A 386 3.27 -30.65 2.99
C GLU A 386 3.66 -29.66 4.09
N ASP A 387 4.96 -29.41 4.26
CA ASP A 387 5.47 -28.45 5.25
C ASP A 387 5.33 -27.00 4.75
N PHE A 388 5.37 -26.02 5.67
CA PHE A 388 5.26 -24.59 5.34
C PHE A 388 6.32 -24.11 4.36
N GLN A 389 7.49 -24.76 4.30
CA GLN A 389 8.52 -24.48 3.31
C GLN A 389 8.03 -24.67 1.86
N HIS A 390 7.12 -25.62 1.62
CA HIS A 390 6.52 -25.79 0.29
C HIS A 390 5.71 -24.55 -0.11
N TYR A 391 4.90 -24.01 0.80
CA TYR A 391 4.09 -22.83 0.53
C TYR A 391 4.94 -21.58 0.31
N GLU A 392 6.05 -21.44 1.04
CA GLU A 392 7.00 -20.34 0.79
C GLU A 392 7.59 -20.40 -0.62
N ASN A 393 7.94 -21.60 -1.10
CA ASN A 393 8.39 -21.78 -2.48
C ASN A 393 7.29 -21.44 -3.49
N LEU A 394 6.03 -21.76 -3.18
CA LEU A 394 4.89 -21.45 -4.05
C LEU A 394 4.62 -19.94 -4.13
N TYR A 395 4.67 -19.22 -3.00
CA TYR A 395 4.65 -17.76 -3.00
C TYR A 395 5.77 -17.19 -3.88
N ALA A 396 7.00 -17.68 -3.71
CA ALA A 396 8.16 -17.20 -4.47
C ALA A 396 7.96 -17.37 -5.99
N GLN A 397 7.48 -18.54 -6.43
CA GLN A 397 7.18 -18.80 -7.85
C GLN A 397 6.09 -17.88 -8.39
N ILE A 398 5.01 -17.66 -7.63
CA ILE A 398 3.93 -16.76 -8.03
C ILE A 398 4.44 -15.31 -8.16
N PHE A 399 5.22 -14.83 -7.19
CA PHE A 399 5.75 -13.46 -7.24
C PHE A 399 6.79 -13.27 -8.35
N GLU A 400 7.64 -14.26 -8.61
CA GLU A 400 8.56 -14.24 -9.76
C GLU A 400 7.79 -14.18 -11.09
N ALA A 401 6.68 -14.91 -11.17
CA ALA A 401 5.79 -14.86 -12.33
C ALA A 401 5.13 -13.49 -12.50
N MET A 402 4.64 -12.89 -11.43
CA MET A 402 4.06 -11.54 -11.45
C MET A 402 5.07 -10.50 -11.92
N LYS A 403 6.29 -10.50 -11.35
CA LYS A 403 7.37 -9.56 -11.74
C LYS A 403 7.69 -9.64 -13.22
N SER A 404 7.70 -10.85 -13.75
CA SER A 404 7.99 -11.07 -15.16
C SER A 404 6.85 -10.66 -16.08
N CYS A 405 5.58 -10.77 -15.63
CA CYS A 405 4.45 -10.15 -16.33
C CYS A 405 4.61 -8.64 -16.39
N ASP A 406 4.87 -8.00 -15.26
CA ASP A 406 5.08 -6.54 -15.19
C ASP A 406 6.25 -6.10 -16.09
N TYR A 407 7.34 -6.87 -16.11
CA TYR A 407 8.49 -6.64 -17.00
C TYR A 407 8.12 -6.75 -18.49
N CYS A 408 7.43 -7.82 -18.90
CA CYS A 408 6.97 -7.98 -20.28
C CYS A 408 6.09 -6.79 -20.72
N MET A 409 5.16 -6.35 -19.87
CA MET A 409 4.29 -5.22 -20.19
C MET A 409 5.09 -3.93 -20.38
N LYS A 410 6.06 -3.64 -19.49
CA LYS A 410 6.97 -2.49 -19.62
C LYS A 410 7.75 -2.52 -20.93
N VAL A 411 8.35 -3.66 -21.28
CA VAL A 411 9.12 -3.80 -22.54
C VAL A 411 8.26 -3.56 -23.77
N ASN A 412 7.01 -4.05 -23.77
CA ASN A 412 6.10 -3.85 -24.91
C ASN A 412 5.68 -2.39 -25.12
N ILE A 413 5.65 -1.57 -24.06
CA ILE A 413 5.36 -0.13 -24.19
C ILE A 413 6.64 0.64 -24.53
N LEU A 414 7.76 0.32 -23.87
CA LEU A 414 9.02 1.06 -24.05
C LEU A 414 9.66 0.81 -25.42
N THR A 415 9.52 -0.38 -26.00
CA THR A 415 10.15 -0.69 -27.30
C THR A 415 9.63 0.21 -28.43
N PRO A 416 8.30 0.33 -28.68
CA PRO A 416 7.78 1.30 -29.64
C PRO A 416 8.13 2.75 -29.33
N VAL A 417 8.17 3.12 -28.04
CA VAL A 417 8.57 4.48 -27.62
C VAL A 417 10.01 4.78 -28.00
N CYS A 418 10.95 3.87 -27.72
CA CYS A 418 12.35 4.01 -28.10
C CYS A 418 12.53 4.07 -29.63
N ILE A 419 11.81 3.23 -30.39
CA ILE A 419 11.81 3.28 -31.85
C ILE A 419 11.26 4.63 -32.33
N GLY A 420 10.17 5.11 -31.74
CA GLY A 420 9.55 6.39 -32.06
C GLY A 420 10.50 7.57 -31.85
N TYR A 421 11.17 7.65 -30.70
CA TYR A 421 12.19 8.67 -30.44
C TYR A 421 13.39 8.56 -31.38
N SER A 422 13.85 7.34 -31.69
CA SER A 422 15.00 7.14 -32.58
C SER A 422 14.69 7.60 -34.01
N LEU A 423 13.52 7.23 -34.53
CA LEU A 423 13.04 7.68 -35.84
C LEU A 423 12.83 9.19 -35.87
N TRP A 424 12.35 9.76 -34.78
CA TRP A 424 12.16 11.20 -34.63
C TRP A 424 13.50 11.97 -34.66
N ILE A 425 14.50 11.50 -33.90
CA ILE A 425 15.85 12.07 -33.91
C ILE A 425 16.47 11.97 -35.31
N PHE A 426 16.35 10.81 -35.96
CA PHE A 426 16.83 10.62 -37.33
C PHE A 426 16.17 11.60 -38.30
N TYR A 427 14.84 11.75 -38.24
CA TYR A 427 14.12 12.73 -39.05
C TYR A 427 14.62 14.16 -38.82
N MET A 428 14.80 14.58 -37.56
CA MET A 428 15.31 15.92 -37.23
C MET A 428 16.73 16.15 -37.78
N ILE A 429 17.61 15.15 -37.71
CA ILE A 429 18.94 15.22 -38.31
C ILE A 429 18.85 15.39 -39.83
N THR A 430 17.97 14.62 -40.51
CA THR A 430 17.81 14.75 -41.95
C THR A 430 17.22 16.10 -42.38
N ASP A 431 16.26 16.66 -41.63
CA ASP A 431 15.66 17.97 -41.87
C ASP A 431 16.68 19.10 -41.70
N LEU A 432 17.54 19.02 -40.67
CA LEU A 432 18.66 19.93 -40.45
C LEU A 432 19.69 19.88 -41.60
N LEU A 433 20.13 18.69 -42.01
CA LEU A 433 21.07 18.54 -43.13
C LEU A 433 20.48 19.06 -44.44
N GLN A 434 19.19 18.84 -44.68
CA GLN A 434 18.52 19.29 -45.90
C GLN A 434 18.28 20.81 -45.91
N THR A 435 18.10 21.44 -44.74
CA THR A 435 18.03 22.89 -44.63
C THR A 435 19.41 23.54 -44.81
N GLU A 436 20.48 22.94 -44.29
CA GLU A 436 21.86 23.39 -44.55
C GLU A 436 22.25 23.28 -46.03
N ILE A 437 21.91 22.17 -46.69
CA ILE A 437 22.20 21.95 -48.12
C ILE A 437 21.43 22.93 -49.02
N ASN A 438 20.21 23.33 -48.63
CA ASN A 438 19.40 24.28 -49.42
C ASN A 438 19.69 25.76 -49.06
N SER A 439 20.46 26.02 -48.01
CA SER A 439 20.96 27.35 -47.68
C SER A 439 22.41 27.49 -48.14
N ASP A 440 22.64 28.07 -49.31
CA ASP A 440 23.97 28.52 -49.78
C ASP A 440 24.54 29.68 -48.93
N ILE A 441 24.16 29.81 -47.66
CA ILE A 441 24.57 30.89 -46.76
C ILE A 441 24.92 30.31 -45.38
N HIS A 442 26.24 30.28 -45.14
CA HIS A 442 26.96 30.12 -43.87
C HIS A 442 27.02 28.73 -43.20
N CYS A 443 27.79 27.85 -43.84
CA CYS A 443 28.41 26.64 -43.26
C CYS A 443 29.36 26.91 -42.05
N SER A 444 29.57 28.16 -41.60
CA SER A 444 30.55 28.47 -40.54
C SER A 444 30.00 28.42 -39.10
N LYS A 445 28.70 28.68 -38.87
CA LYS A 445 28.17 28.81 -37.49
C LYS A 445 27.74 27.50 -36.84
N PHE A 446 27.30 26.52 -37.62
CA PHE A 446 26.87 25.21 -37.07
C PHE A 446 28.08 24.36 -36.65
N LEU A 447 29.19 24.45 -37.40
CA LEU A 447 30.46 23.80 -37.04
C LEU A 447 31.06 24.40 -35.76
N GLU A 448 30.96 25.72 -35.55
CA GLU A 448 31.39 26.39 -34.30
C GLU A 448 30.58 25.94 -33.09
N ILE A 449 29.26 25.73 -33.22
CA ILE A 449 28.41 25.26 -32.12
C ILE A 449 28.71 23.79 -31.75
N LEU A 450 28.96 22.94 -32.74
CA LEU A 450 29.37 21.54 -32.50
C LEU A 450 30.76 21.42 -31.89
N ILE A 451 31.71 22.28 -32.30
CA ILE A 451 33.06 22.34 -31.70
C ILE A 451 33.00 22.88 -30.26
N CYS A 452 32.09 23.81 -29.95
CA CYS A 452 31.85 24.27 -28.58
C CYS A 452 31.23 23.18 -27.68
N PHE A 453 30.42 22.27 -28.23
CA PHE A 453 29.85 21.14 -27.48
C PHE A 453 30.83 19.97 -27.29
N TYR A 454 31.82 19.83 -28.17
CA TYR A 454 32.83 18.76 -28.06
C TYR A 454 34.02 19.12 -27.14
N ASN A 455 34.14 20.40 -26.77
CA ASN A 455 35.18 20.93 -25.88
C ASN A 455 34.68 21.23 -24.45
N PHE A 456 33.57 20.61 -24.01
CA PHE A 456 33.07 20.72 -22.64
C PHE A 456 32.95 19.36 -21.96
#